data_AF-A0A263CZ97-F1
#
_entry.id   AF-A0A263CZ97-F1
#
_cell.length_a   1.000
_cell.length_b   1.000
_cell.length_c   1.000
_cell.angle_alpha   90.00
_cell.angle_beta   90.00
_cell.angle_gamma   90.00
#
_symmetry.space_group_name_H-M   'P 1'
#
loop_
_entity.id
_entity.type
_entity.pdbx_description
1 polymer ?
#
loop_
_entity_poly.entity_id
_entity_poly.type
_entity_poly.pdbx_seq_one_letter_code
_entity_poly.pdbx_strand_id
1 'polypeptide(L)' 'MTRLRVSSPPEMATRRASKADAKNWNRYTRDYRSCYHCRTLYLTAADATACEDIHTGNDARSPAA' A
#
# COMPACT_ATOMS: atom_id res chain seq x y z
N MET A 1 -1.02 14.23 9.93
CA MET A 1 -0.47 13.21 8.99
C MET A 1 -1.08 13.46 7.62
N THR A 2 -0.37 14.20 6.76
CA THR A 2 -0.86 14.64 5.45
C THR A 2 -0.88 13.45 4.50
N ARG A 3 -2.05 13.16 3.92
CA ARG A 3 -2.24 12.06 2.97
C ARG A 3 -1.63 12.42 1.62
N LEU A 4 -0.33 12.17 1.45
CA LEU A 4 0.30 12.29 0.14
C LEU A 4 -0.25 11.19 -0.76
N ARG A 5 -0.91 11.57 -1.86
CA ARG A 5 -1.29 10.64 -2.94
C ARG A 5 -0.03 10.20 -3.67
N VAL A 6 0.82 9.43 -3.00
CA VAL A 6 2.01 8.83 -3.60
C VAL A 6 1.54 7.63 -4.40
N SER A 7 2.01 7.52 -5.64
CA SER A 7 1.76 6.35 -6.48
C SER A 7 2.36 5.10 -5.82
N SER A 8 1.68 3.96 -5.90
CA SER A 8 2.25 2.72 -5.36
C SER A 8 3.54 2.36 -6.12
N PRO A 9 4.57 1.86 -5.42
CA PRO A 9 5.84 1.49 -6.02
C PRO A 9 5.67 0.51 -7.19
N PRO A 10 6.43 0.65 -8.28
CA PRO A 10 6.32 -0.25 -9.43
C PRO A 10 6.65 -1.69 -9.05
N GLU A 11 7.55 -1.91 -8.09
CA GLU A 11 7.95 -3.23 -7.59
C GLU A 11 6.79 -3.99 -6.93
N MET A 12 5.81 -3.26 -6.38
CA MET A 12 4.63 -3.83 -5.72
C MET A 12 3.44 -3.97 -6.69
N ALA A 13 3.57 -3.59 -7.97
CA ALA A 13 2.48 -3.61 -8.94
C ALA A 13 1.93 -5.03 -9.19
N THR A 14 2.79 -6.04 -9.19
CA THR A 14 2.42 -7.45 -9.42
C THR A 14 1.70 -8.09 -8.24
N ARG A 15 1.76 -7.47 -7.05
CA ARG A 15 1.18 -7.99 -5.80
C ARG A 15 -0.18 -7.35 -5.46
N ARG A 16 -0.66 -6.46 -6.32
CA ARG A 16 -1.94 -5.77 -6.15
C ARG A 16 -3.09 -6.76 -6.26
N ALA A 17 -4.05 -6.60 -5.38
CA ALA A 17 -5.30 -7.35 -5.46
C ALA A 17 -6.14 -6.86 -6.63
N SER A 18 -6.74 -7.78 -7.36
CA SER A 18 -7.74 -7.42 -8.37
C SER A 18 -9.00 -6.91 -7.69
N LYS A 19 -9.76 -6.04 -8.38
CA LYS A 19 -11.06 -5.58 -7.89
C LYS A 19 -12.03 -6.75 -7.65
N ALA A 20 -11.91 -7.83 -8.42
CA ALA A 20 -12.72 -9.04 -8.24
C ALA A 20 -12.44 -9.72 -6.89
N ASP A 21 -11.17 -9.90 -6.52
CA ASP A 21 -10.78 -10.47 -5.22
C ASP A 21 -11.28 -9.59 -4.07
N ALA A 22 -11.03 -8.28 -4.15
CA ALA A 22 -11.39 -7.33 -3.11
C ALA A 22 -12.91 -7.21 -2.85
N LYS A 23 -13.76 -7.59 -3.83
CA LYS A 23 -15.22 -7.60 -3.64
C LYS A 23 -15.68 -8.65 -2.64
N ASN A 24 -14.96 -9.78 -2.53
CA ASN A 24 -15.30 -10.87 -1.62
C ASN A 24 -14.74 -10.65 -0.21
N TRP A 25 -13.99 -9.57 0.02
CA TRP A 25 -13.37 -9.29 1.31
C TRP A 25 -14.29 -8.49 2.21
N ASN A 26 -14.37 -8.90 3.48
CA ASN A 26 -14.99 -8.08 4.50
C ASN A 26 -14.20 -6.76 4.70
N ARG A 27 -14.84 -5.78 5.35
CA ARG A 27 -14.24 -4.46 5.59
C ARG A 27 -12.89 -4.52 6.30
N TYR A 28 -12.76 -5.38 7.31
CA TYR A 28 -11.53 -5.52 8.09
C TYR A 28 -10.37 -6.07 7.25
N THR A 29 -10.64 -7.08 6.42
CA THR A 29 -9.64 -7.64 5.49
C THR A 29 -9.20 -6.60 4.46
N ARG A 30 -10.12 -5.76 3.96
CA ARG A 30 -9.76 -4.69 3.03
C ARG A 30 -8.91 -3.61 3.68
N ASP A 31 -9.20 -3.25 4.93
CA ASP A 31 -8.43 -2.24 5.65
C ASP A 31 -7.01 -2.77 5.94
N TYR A 32 -6.92 -4.00 6.46
CA TYR A 32 -5.65 -4.65 6.81
C TYR A 32 -4.75 -4.96 5.60
N ARG A 33 -5.31 -4.98 4.38
CA ARG A 33 -4.58 -5.21 3.13
C ARG A 33 -4.46 -3.95 2.27
N SER A 34 -4.80 -2.78 2.82
CA SER A 34 -4.67 -1.49 2.14
C SER A 34 -3.45 -0.76 2.66
N CYS A 35 -2.56 -0.33 1.76
CA CYS A 35 -1.50 0.59 2.15
C CYS A 35 -2.10 1.95 2.59
N TYR A 36 -1.62 2.51 3.70
CA TYR A 36 -2.08 3.81 4.20
C TYR A 36 -1.66 5.00 3.32
N HIS A 37 -0.53 4.91 2.61
CA HIS A 37 -0.01 5.99 1.77
C HIS A 37 -0.68 6.05 0.40
N CYS A 38 -0.67 4.95 -0.35
CA CYS A 38 -1.17 4.92 -1.73
C CYS A 38 -2.57 4.32 -1.89
N ARG A 39 -3.20 3.84 -0.80
CA ARG A 39 -4.54 3.21 -0.79
C ARG A 39 -4.70 2.02 -1.73
N THR A 40 -3.58 1.42 -2.11
CA THR A 40 -3.57 0.23 -2.95
C THR A 40 -3.90 -0.99 -2.12
N LEU A 41 -4.78 -1.85 -2.65
CA LEU A 41 -5.13 -3.12 -2.05
C LEU A 41 -4.17 -4.20 -2.53
N TYR A 42 -3.74 -5.04 -1.60
CA TYR A 42 -2.79 -6.13 -1.84
C TYR A 42 -3.38 -7.49 -1.49
N LEU A 43 -2.87 -8.55 -2.11
CA LEU A 43 -3.36 -9.92 -1.89
C LEU A 43 -3.17 -10.36 -0.43
N THR A 44 -2.11 -9.89 0.23
CA THR A 44 -1.82 -10.19 1.64
C THR A 44 -1.58 -8.91 2.43
N ALA A 45 -1.66 -9.03 3.77
CA ALA A 45 -1.33 -7.91 4.65
C ALA A 45 0.18 -7.60 4.65
N ALA A 46 1.02 -8.63 4.52
CA ALA A 46 2.47 -8.47 4.43
C ALA A 46 2.86 -7.62 3.22
N ASP A 47 2.16 -7.75 2.09
CA ASP A 47 2.39 -6.91 0.91
C ASP A 47 1.97 -5.46 1.14
N ALA A 48 0.89 -5.21 1.90
CA ALA A 48 0.49 -3.86 2.29
C ALA A 48 1.56 -3.24 3.21
N THR A 49 2.05 -3.99 4.20
CA THR A 49 3.16 -3.56 5.08
C THR A 49 4.44 -3.31 4.30
N ALA A 50 4.80 -4.17 3.33
CA ALA A 50 5.98 -3.97 2.49
C ALA A 50 5.85 -2.70 1.64
N CYS A 51 4.66 -2.39 1.13
CA CYS A 51 4.42 -1.13 0.43
C CYS A 51 4.58 0.08 1.35
N GLU A 52 4.13 -0.03 2.60
CA GLU A 52 4.28 1.03 3.61
C GLU A 52 5.73 1.25 4.02
N ASP A 53 6.50 0.17 4.14
CA ASP A 53 7.93 0.20 4.39
C ASP A 53 8.67 0.90 3.24
N ILE A 54 8.33 0.61 1.97
CA ILE A 54 8.91 1.33 0.82
C ILE A 54 8.55 2.82 0.86
N HIS A 55 7.31 3.17 1.20
CA HIS A 55 6.91 4.57 1.33
C HIS A 55 7.67 5.28 2.45
N THR A 56 7.84 4.63 3.60
CA THR A 56 8.53 5.18 4.78
C THR A 56 10.04 5.22 4.59
N GLY A 57 10.61 4.20 3.95
CA GLY A 57 12.04 4.10 3.62
C GLY A 57 12.46 5.08 2.52
N ASN A 58 11.56 5.41 1.58
CA ASN A 58 11.77 6.54 0.67
C ASN A 58 11.66 7.90 1.38
N ASP A 59 10.83 8.01 2.42
CA ASP A 59 10.75 9.23 3.25
C ASP A 59 12.06 9.44 4.05
N ALA A 60 12.66 8.36 4.57
CA ALA A 60 13.98 8.38 5.22
C ALA A 60 15.13 8.72 4.26
N ARG A 61 14.92 8.62 2.94
CA ARG A 61 15.84 9.07 1.89
C ARG A 61 15.41 10.41 1.26
N SER A 62 14.77 11.27 2.04
CA SER A 62 14.82 12.72 1.83
C SER A 62 15.42 13.38 3.07
N PRO A 63 16.75 13.60 3.14
CA PRO A 63 17.19 14.79 3.85
C PRO A 63 16.57 15.98 3.12
N ALA A 64 15.86 16.81 3.87
CA ALA A 64 15.29 18.07 3.40
C ALA A 64 16.20 18.75 2.36
N ALA A 65 15.64 19.06 1.19
CA ALA A 65 16.19 20.01 0.24
C ALA A 65 15.35 21.29 0.29
#